data_AF-A0A924Z6J9-F1
#
_entry.id   AF-A0A924Z6J9-F1
#
_cell.length_a   1.000
_cell.length_b   1.000
_cell.length_c   1.000
_cell.angle_alpha   90.00
_cell.angle_beta   90.00
_cell.angle_gamma   90.00
#
_symmetry.space_group_name_H-M   'P 1'
#
loop_
_entity.id
_entity.type
_entity.pdbx_description
1 polymer ?
#
loop_
_entity_poly.entity_id
_entity_poly.type
_entity_poly.pdbx_seq_one_letter_code
_entity_poly.pdbx_strand_id
1 'polypeptide(L)'
;LDRVGLRSARDLFANGAFPLLAAPEGATNGHNETVSPLEPGIAQLGFWCVEDLIKGGRSEKVLIVPIGIQYRYVTPPWKALEKLLSDLEADSGLSDGMNDESGRTREGHLYHRLYQLAEHLLTVMEEFYTRFYHQPLPTTAAKSSEIEGVSPGSNAEFAVRLEALLNVALQVAEQYFNLQPKGSVIDRCRKLEQAGWDYVFREDLHLETLSPLGRGLADRVAEEANFRIWHMRLVESFVAVTGKYVLEKPSAERFAETTLLMWDVITKIKGGNALNRPKLGKQCGYVTIGQPISVSDRWDTYHSNRRAGKQAVSDLTQDLQTALERMIF
;
A
#
# COMPACT_ATOMS: atom_id res chain seq x y z
N LEU A 1 2.36 -16.25 11.37
CA LEU A 1 3.72 -16.21 10.78
C LEU A 1 3.94 -17.55 10.11
N ASP A 2 3.90 -17.57 8.77
CA ASP A 2 4.15 -18.77 7.98
C ASP A 2 5.60 -19.24 8.19
N ARG A 3 5.75 -20.23 9.06
CA ARG A 3 7.06 -20.81 9.40
C ARG A 3 7.60 -21.69 8.29
N VAL A 4 6.74 -22.22 7.42
CA VAL A 4 7.13 -23.11 6.34
C VAL A 4 7.74 -22.27 5.23
N GLY A 5 7.04 -21.23 4.77
CA GLY A 5 7.55 -20.30 3.75
C GLY A 5 8.87 -19.65 4.15
N LEU A 6 9.00 -19.18 5.41
CA LEU A 6 10.27 -18.62 5.90
C LEU A 6 11.41 -19.64 5.94
N ARG A 7 11.12 -20.90 6.29
CA ARG A 7 12.14 -21.96 6.30
C ARG A 7 12.60 -22.27 4.88
N SER A 8 11.65 -22.40 3.94
CA SER A 8 11.96 -22.62 2.52
C SER A 8 12.74 -21.46 1.92
N ALA A 9 12.37 -20.21 2.20
CA ALA A 9 13.11 -19.04 1.72
C ALA A 9 14.55 -19.00 2.26
N ARG A 10 14.75 -19.31 3.56
CA ARG A 10 16.08 -19.39 4.17
C ARG A 10 16.95 -20.47 3.53
N ASP A 11 16.40 -21.67 3.33
CA ASP A 11 17.11 -22.77 2.68
C ASP A 11 17.47 -22.45 1.22
N LEU A 12 16.50 -21.98 0.44
CA LEU A 12 16.73 -21.57 -0.94
C LEU A 12 17.73 -20.43 -1.07
N PHE A 13 17.80 -19.52 -0.09
CA PHE A 13 18.78 -18.44 -0.14
C PHE A 13 20.21 -18.96 0.00
N ALA A 14 20.44 -19.91 0.92
CA ALA A 14 21.76 -20.45 1.17
C ALA A 14 22.18 -21.53 0.15
N ASN A 15 21.22 -22.35 -0.30
CA ASN A 15 21.48 -23.59 -1.04
C ASN A 15 20.85 -23.62 -2.44
N GLY A 16 20.05 -22.62 -2.82
CA GLY A 16 19.40 -22.56 -4.12
C GLY A 16 20.36 -22.22 -5.26
N ALA A 17 19.96 -22.57 -6.48
CA ALA A 17 20.74 -22.31 -7.69
C ALA A 17 20.63 -20.86 -8.19
N PHE A 18 19.63 -20.12 -7.73
CA PHE A 18 19.31 -18.78 -8.23
C PHE A 18 19.26 -17.75 -7.10
N PRO A 19 19.58 -16.47 -7.38
CA PRO A 19 19.37 -15.38 -6.44
C PRO A 19 17.90 -15.26 -6.05
N LEU A 20 17.64 -14.82 -4.83
CA LEU A 20 16.30 -14.44 -4.39
C LEU A 20 16.01 -12.98 -4.74
N LEU A 21 14.81 -12.74 -5.28
CA LEU A 21 14.27 -11.41 -5.50
C LEU A 21 13.08 -11.21 -4.57
N ALA A 22 13.03 -10.07 -3.89
CA ALA A 22 11.90 -9.71 -3.03
C ALA A 22 11.65 -8.20 -3.08
N ALA A 23 10.39 -7.80 -2.92
CA ALA A 23 9.99 -6.40 -2.76
C ALA A 23 9.95 -6.05 -1.26
N PRO A 24 10.92 -5.29 -0.73
CA PRO A 24 11.06 -5.08 0.70
C PRO A 24 10.00 -4.16 1.33
N GLU A 25 9.23 -3.42 0.52
CA GLU A 25 8.06 -2.63 0.96
C GLU A 25 6.91 -3.55 1.41
N GLY A 26 6.84 -4.75 0.83
CA GLY A 26 5.88 -5.77 1.16
C GLY A 26 4.40 -5.38 0.97
N ALA A 27 4.15 -4.31 0.22
CA ALA A 27 2.89 -3.92 -0.38
C ALA A 27 3.19 -3.03 -1.60
N THR A 28 2.21 -2.83 -2.49
CA THR A 28 2.33 -1.86 -3.59
C THR A 28 1.73 -0.52 -3.17
N ASN A 29 2.50 0.56 -3.31
CA ASN A 29 2.08 1.89 -2.86
C ASN A 29 1.39 2.72 -3.98
N GLY A 30 1.45 2.25 -5.23
CA GLY A 30 0.78 2.87 -6.37
C GLY A 30 1.48 4.11 -6.95
N HIS A 31 2.57 4.56 -6.35
CA HIS A 31 3.38 5.70 -6.77
C HIS A 31 4.73 5.26 -7.34
N ASN A 32 5.18 5.97 -8.36
CA ASN A 32 6.43 5.66 -9.08
C ASN A 32 7.64 6.43 -8.54
N GLU A 33 7.39 7.45 -7.72
CA GLU A 33 8.41 8.34 -7.16
C GLU A 33 8.37 8.35 -5.63
N THR A 34 7.94 7.26 -5.01
CA THR A 34 7.92 7.08 -3.55
C THR A 34 8.23 5.63 -3.20
N VAL A 35 9.16 5.43 -2.27
CA VAL A 35 9.44 4.11 -1.67
C VAL A 35 8.75 4.08 -0.31
N SER A 36 7.86 3.13 -0.07
CA SER A 36 7.27 2.94 1.26
C SER A 36 8.34 2.49 2.26
N PRO A 37 8.12 2.69 3.57
CA PRO A 37 9.04 2.18 4.57
C PRO A 37 9.30 0.67 4.39
N LEU A 38 10.58 0.32 4.27
CA LEU A 38 10.98 -1.07 4.10
C LEU A 38 10.79 -1.88 5.38
N GLU A 39 10.41 -3.15 5.20
CA GLU A 39 10.35 -4.09 6.29
C GLU A 39 11.71 -4.73 6.59
N PRO A 40 12.00 -5.03 7.87
CA PRO A 40 13.30 -5.59 8.26
C PRO A 40 13.51 -7.04 7.80
N GLY A 41 12.49 -7.68 7.22
CA GLY A 41 12.51 -9.11 6.86
C GLY A 41 13.64 -9.47 5.89
N ILE A 42 13.91 -8.63 4.90
CA ILE A 42 14.97 -8.89 3.90
C ILE A 42 16.36 -8.78 4.55
N ALA A 43 16.59 -7.74 5.36
CA ALA A 43 17.83 -7.59 6.11
C ALA A 43 18.04 -8.77 7.08
N GLN A 44 17.00 -9.17 7.80
CA GLN A 44 17.03 -10.29 8.74
C GLN A 44 17.32 -11.63 8.05
N LEU A 45 16.72 -11.88 6.88
CA LEU A 45 16.97 -13.08 6.07
C LEU A 45 18.43 -13.12 5.57
N GLY A 46 18.99 -11.95 5.22
CA GLY A 46 20.42 -11.76 4.93
C GLY A 46 21.32 -12.30 6.04
N PHE A 47 21.10 -11.84 7.28
CA PHE A 47 21.91 -12.29 8.42
C PHE A 47 21.75 -13.77 8.73
N TRP A 48 20.55 -14.33 8.56
CA TRP A 48 20.34 -15.78 8.71
C TRP A 48 21.10 -16.60 7.67
N CYS A 49 21.18 -16.12 6.43
CA CYS A 49 21.99 -16.76 5.39
C CYS A 49 23.48 -16.74 5.75
N VAL A 50 24.00 -15.60 6.23
CA VAL A 50 25.39 -15.52 6.70
C VAL A 50 25.66 -16.52 7.83
N GLU A 51 24.74 -16.61 8.80
CA GLU A 51 24.82 -17.58 9.90
C GLU A 51 24.90 -19.03 9.40
N ASP A 52 24.06 -19.38 8.41
CA ASP A 52 24.01 -20.74 7.85
C ASP A 52 25.28 -21.10 7.07
N LEU A 53 25.82 -20.15 6.30
CA LEU A 53 27.08 -20.32 5.58
C LEU A 53 28.24 -20.57 6.56
N ILE A 54 28.35 -19.76 7.62
CA ILE A 54 29.40 -19.92 8.64
C ILE A 54 29.29 -21.28 9.33
N LYS A 55 28.08 -21.70 9.72
CA LYS A 55 27.85 -23.03 10.32
C LYS A 55 28.20 -24.17 9.36
N GLY A 56 28.01 -23.96 8.06
CA GLY A 56 28.39 -24.89 7.00
C GLY A 56 29.87 -24.86 6.61
N GLY A 57 30.70 -24.02 7.23
CA GLY A 57 32.11 -23.86 6.87
C GLY A 57 32.32 -23.24 5.47
N ARG A 58 31.33 -22.47 4.99
CA ARG A 58 31.28 -21.83 3.69
C ARG A 58 31.77 -20.38 3.77
N SER A 59 32.56 -19.94 2.79
CA SER A 59 33.24 -18.63 2.78
C SER A 59 32.58 -17.60 1.84
N GLU A 60 31.45 -17.94 1.24
CA GLU A 60 30.69 -17.07 0.35
C GLU A 60 30.19 -15.82 1.07
N LYS A 61 30.17 -14.69 0.36
CA LYS A 61 29.59 -13.45 0.87
C LYS A 61 28.11 -13.35 0.51
N VAL A 62 27.31 -12.87 1.45
CA VAL A 62 25.89 -12.54 1.24
C VAL A 62 25.79 -11.05 0.92
N LEU A 63 25.21 -10.76 -0.25
CA LEU A 63 25.03 -9.41 -0.77
C LEU A 63 23.54 -9.15 -1.02
N ILE A 64 23.11 -7.91 -0.79
CA ILE A 64 21.80 -7.40 -1.22
C ILE A 64 22.06 -6.41 -2.36
N VAL A 65 21.48 -6.65 -3.53
CA VAL A 65 21.57 -5.72 -4.67
C VAL A 65 20.24 -4.97 -4.77
N PRO A 66 20.20 -3.65 -4.47
CA PRO A 66 18.96 -2.90 -4.63
C PRO A 66 18.66 -2.69 -6.11
N ILE A 67 17.40 -2.89 -6.51
CA ILE A 67 16.92 -2.75 -7.88
C ILE A 67 15.74 -1.78 -7.86
N GLY A 68 15.89 -0.63 -8.51
CA GLY A 68 14.82 0.35 -8.71
C GLY A 68 14.12 0.10 -10.04
N ILE A 69 12.78 0.15 -10.04
CA ILE A 69 11.96 0.05 -11.25
C ILE A 69 11.07 1.27 -11.31
N GLN A 70 11.14 2.04 -12.39
CA GLN A 70 10.26 3.18 -12.64
C GLN A 70 9.58 3.07 -14.01
N TYR A 71 8.33 3.48 -14.10
CA TYR A 71 7.56 3.52 -15.35
C TYR A 71 7.35 4.98 -15.78
N ARG A 72 7.57 5.30 -17.05
CA ARG A 72 7.27 6.63 -17.60
C ARG A 72 6.48 6.53 -18.87
N TYR A 73 5.62 7.52 -19.14
CA TYR A 73 4.90 7.52 -20.40
C TYR A 73 5.82 7.92 -21.55
N VAL A 74 5.78 7.17 -22.65
CA VAL A 74 6.50 7.51 -23.88
C VAL A 74 6.02 8.87 -24.43
N THR A 75 4.74 9.17 -24.23
CA THR A 75 4.14 10.47 -24.51
C THR A 75 3.17 10.81 -23.37
N PRO A 76 3.27 12.00 -22.74
CA PRO A 76 2.37 12.40 -21.66
C PRO A 76 0.88 12.23 -22.04
N PRO A 77 0.10 11.38 -21.34
CA PRO A 77 -1.24 10.98 -21.77
C PRO A 77 -2.33 11.97 -21.32
N TRP A 78 -2.09 13.28 -21.46
CA TRP A 78 -2.98 14.34 -20.94
C TRP A 78 -4.45 14.19 -21.36
N LYS A 79 -4.71 13.89 -22.65
CA LYS A 79 -6.08 13.68 -23.14
C LYS A 79 -6.77 12.47 -22.51
N ALA A 80 -6.03 11.39 -22.28
CA ALA A 80 -6.58 10.19 -21.65
C ALA A 80 -6.84 10.43 -20.16
N LEU A 81 -6.00 11.24 -19.51
CA LEU A 81 -6.18 11.68 -18.12
C LEU A 81 -7.41 12.57 -17.96
N GLU A 82 -7.55 13.61 -18.80
CA GLU A 82 -8.72 14.50 -18.82
C GLU A 82 -10.01 13.69 -19.01
N LYS A 83 -9.99 12.72 -19.94
CA LYS A 83 -11.14 11.84 -20.17
C LYS A 83 -11.44 10.98 -18.94
N LEU A 84 -10.44 10.27 -18.40
CA LEU A 84 -10.64 9.40 -17.23
C LEU A 84 -11.17 10.20 -16.04
N LEU A 85 -10.63 11.40 -15.81
CA LEU A 85 -11.10 12.27 -14.73
C LEU A 85 -12.56 12.68 -14.93
N SER A 86 -12.95 13.04 -16.16
CA SER A 86 -14.35 13.35 -16.50
C SER A 86 -15.27 12.14 -16.28
N ASP A 87 -14.82 10.95 -16.65
CA ASP A 87 -15.56 9.70 -16.44
C ASP A 87 -15.76 9.43 -14.93
N LEU A 88 -14.74 9.67 -14.10
CA LEU A 88 -14.80 9.49 -12.64
C LEU A 88 -15.65 10.56 -11.94
N GLU A 89 -15.58 11.81 -12.39
CA GLU A 89 -16.42 12.90 -11.89
C GLU A 89 -17.90 12.58 -12.16
N ALA A 90 -18.23 12.21 -13.40
CA ALA A 90 -19.59 11.80 -13.76
C ALA A 90 -20.07 10.58 -12.97
N ASP A 91 -19.23 9.56 -12.80
CA ASP A 91 -19.55 8.34 -12.04
C ASP A 91 -19.76 8.60 -10.54
N SER A 92 -19.08 9.61 -10.00
CA SER A 92 -19.24 10.05 -8.60
C SER A 92 -20.35 11.08 -8.40
N GLY A 93 -21.04 11.49 -9.46
CA GLY A 93 -22.13 12.46 -9.41
C GLY A 93 -21.68 13.92 -9.32
N LEU A 94 -20.40 14.20 -9.58
CA LEU A 94 -19.92 15.56 -9.82
C LEU A 94 -20.30 15.98 -11.24
N SER A 95 -21.16 16.99 -11.34
CA SER A 95 -21.40 17.68 -12.60
C SER A 95 -20.24 18.64 -12.89
N ASP A 96 -19.84 18.77 -14.17
CA ASP A 96 -18.80 19.68 -14.67
C ASP A 96 -18.92 21.07 -13.99
N GLY A 97 -18.13 21.27 -12.93
CA GLY A 97 -18.17 22.47 -12.13
C GLY A 97 -17.40 23.57 -12.84
N MET A 98 -18.14 24.47 -13.50
CA MET A 98 -17.70 25.73 -14.12
C MET A 98 -16.21 25.79 -14.48
N ASN A 99 -15.95 25.49 -15.75
CA ASN A 99 -14.71 25.72 -16.48
C ASN A 99 -14.30 27.20 -16.45
N ASP A 100 -13.80 27.68 -15.31
CA ASP A 100 -12.97 28.89 -15.31
C ASP A 100 -11.57 28.48 -15.75
N GLU A 101 -11.44 28.25 -17.06
CA GLU A 101 -10.16 28.01 -17.74
C GLU A 101 -9.31 29.29 -17.81
N SER A 102 -9.82 30.43 -17.37
CA SER A 102 -9.14 31.70 -17.56
C SER A 102 -7.90 31.83 -16.64
N GLY A 103 -6.73 31.69 -17.26
CA GLY A 103 -5.43 32.00 -16.63
C GLY A 103 -4.75 30.87 -15.86
N ARG A 104 -5.29 29.63 -15.82
CA ARG A 104 -4.61 28.47 -15.19
C ARG A 104 -3.77 27.69 -16.20
N THR A 105 -2.63 27.16 -15.74
CA THR A 105 -1.90 26.12 -16.50
C THR A 105 -2.74 24.85 -16.60
N ARG A 106 -2.50 24.00 -17.60
CA ARG A 106 -3.20 22.70 -17.74
C ARG A 106 -3.09 21.90 -16.45
N GLU A 107 -1.89 21.82 -15.90
CA GLU A 107 -1.57 21.12 -14.66
C GLU A 107 -2.36 21.70 -13.48
N GLY A 108 -2.45 23.03 -13.37
CA GLY A 108 -3.23 23.69 -12.30
C GLY A 108 -4.73 23.40 -12.41
N HIS A 109 -5.27 23.38 -13.63
CA HIS A 109 -6.66 23.02 -13.88
C HIS A 109 -6.93 21.54 -13.54
N LEU A 110 -6.08 20.62 -14.02
CA LEU A 110 -6.20 19.19 -13.74
C LEU A 110 -6.04 18.88 -12.26
N TYR A 111 -5.11 19.53 -11.57
CA TYR A 111 -4.92 19.33 -10.13
C TYR A 111 -6.16 19.77 -9.34
N HIS A 112 -6.74 20.90 -9.70
CA HIS A 112 -7.97 21.37 -9.07
C HIS A 112 -9.11 20.37 -9.21
N ARG A 113 -9.35 19.87 -10.43
CA ARG A 113 -10.36 18.83 -10.69
C ARG A 113 -10.10 17.55 -9.92
N LEU A 114 -8.86 17.07 -9.93
CA LEU A 114 -8.44 15.88 -9.18
C LEU A 114 -8.68 16.05 -7.68
N TYR A 115 -8.33 17.21 -7.13
CA TYR A 115 -8.53 17.53 -5.72
C TYR A 115 -10.03 17.61 -5.36
N GLN A 116 -10.86 18.24 -6.20
CA GLN A 116 -12.31 18.28 -6.01
C GLN A 116 -12.94 16.89 -6.00
N LEU A 117 -12.52 16.02 -6.94
CA LEU A 117 -12.95 14.63 -6.96
C LEU A 117 -12.51 13.91 -5.68
N ALA A 118 -11.27 14.10 -5.23
CA ALA A 118 -10.75 13.50 -4.00
C ALA A 118 -11.56 13.92 -2.77
N GLU A 119 -11.81 15.21 -2.60
CA GLU A 119 -12.60 15.79 -1.52
C GLU A 119 -14.03 15.26 -1.51
N HIS A 120 -14.67 15.20 -2.68
CA HIS A 120 -16.02 14.66 -2.83
C HIS A 120 -16.08 13.18 -2.42
N LEU A 121 -15.17 12.36 -2.92
CA LEU A 121 -15.10 10.94 -2.55
C LEU A 121 -14.83 10.75 -1.06
N LEU A 122 -13.96 11.57 -0.47
CA LEU A 122 -13.68 11.55 0.97
C LEU A 122 -14.96 11.84 1.77
N THR A 123 -15.69 12.90 1.44
CA THR A 123 -16.97 13.23 2.08
C THR A 123 -18.01 12.11 1.94
N VAL A 124 -18.17 11.55 0.74
CA VAL A 124 -19.10 10.43 0.50
C VAL A 124 -18.74 9.22 1.38
N MET A 125 -17.46 8.90 1.50
CA MET A 125 -17.00 7.78 2.33
C MET A 125 -17.16 8.07 3.83
N GLU A 126 -16.86 9.28 4.29
CA GLU A 126 -17.09 9.70 5.68
C GLU A 126 -18.57 9.57 6.07
N GLU A 127 -19.48 10.03 5.22
CA GLU A 127 -20.92 9.89 5.42
C GLU A 127 -21.35 8.43 5.44
N PHE A 128 -20.81 7.61 4.54
CA PHE A 128 -21.08 6.17 4.50
C PHE A 128 -20.69 5.46 5.81
N TYR A 129 -19.47 5.68 6.31
CA TYR A 129 -19.03 5.08 7.58
C TYR A 129 -19.77 5.64 8.79
N THR A 130 -20.09 6.93 8.79
CA THR A 130 -20.87 7.55 9.88
C THR A 130 -22.28 6.96 9.93
N ARG A 131 -22.95 6.84 8.79
CA ARG A 131 -24.34 6.40 8.71
C ARG A 131 -24.51 4.90 8.94
N PHE A 132 -23.69 4.07 8.31
CA PHE A 132 -23.89 2.62 8.26
C PHE A 132 -22.99 1.84 9.22
N TYR A 133 -21.91 2.46 9.71
CA TYR A 133 -21.00 1.85 10.68
C TYR A 133 -20.95 2.60 12.01
N HIS A 134 -21.71 3.69 12.14
CA HIS A 134 -21.86 4.49 13.36
C HIS A 134 -20.53 5.00 13.92
N GLN A 135 -19.59 5.29 13.02
CA GLN A 135 -18.25 5.74 13.37
C GLN A 135 -18.21 7.27 13.49
N PRO A 136 -17.58 7.84 14.54
CA PRO A 136 -17.51 9.28 14.72
C PRO A 136 -16.43 9.87 13.80
N LEU A 137 -16.79 10.21 12.56
CA LEU A 137 -15.93 10.95 11.64
C LEU A 137 -16.35 12.42 11.60
N PRO A 138 -15.38 13.35 11.47
CA PRO A 138 -15.69 14.76 11.28
C PRO A 138 -16.27 14.96 9.86
N THR A 139 -17.60 14.95 9.74
CA THR A 139 -18.25 15.36 8.48
C THR A 139 -17.99 16.84 8.22
N THR A 140 -17.78 17.19 6.95
CA THR A 140 -17.38 18.53 6.43
C THR A 140 -18.22 19.71 6.95
N ALA A 141 -19.41 19.47 7.51
CA ALA A 141 -20.32 20.52 7.98
C ALA A 141 -20.08 21.03 9.41
N ALA A 142 -19.33 20.32 10.28
CA ALA A 142 -19.38 20.63 11.72
C ALA A 142 -18.06 21.05 12.40
N LYS A 143 -16.87 20.73 11.86
CA LYS A 143 -15.60 20.86 12.63
C LYS A 143 -14.33 21.23 11.85
N SER A 144 -14.41 21.74 10.63
CA SER A 144 -13.24 22.26 9.90
C SER A 144 -12.55 23.43 10.61
N SER A 145 -13.22 24.05 11.59
CA SER A 145 -12.71 25.12 12.45
C SER A 145 -12.08 24.67 13.79
N GLU A 146 -12.05 23.37 14.10
CA GLU A 146 -11.55 22.87 15.41
C GLU A 146 -10.15 22.22 15.36
N ILE A 147 -9.56 22.00 14.18
CA ILE A 147 -8.20 21.44 14.07
C ILE A 147 -7.19 22.59 14.21
N GLU A 148 -6.63 22.76 15.41
CA GLU A 148 -5.63 23.80 15.69
C GLU A 148 -4.48 23.76 14.66
N GLY A 149 -4.26 24.88 13.96
CA GLY A 149 -3.14 25.04 13.03
C GLY A 149 -3.36 24.56 11.59
N VAL A 150 -4.56 24.11 11.22
CA VAL A 150 -4.88 23.68 9.84
C VAL A 150 -5.88 24.64 9.19
N SER A 151 -5.52 25.18 8.02
CA SER A 151 -6.41 26.05 7.25
C SER A 151 -7.56 25.25 6.61
N PRO A 152 -8.82 25.74 6.69
CA PRO A 152 -9.95 25.12 6.01
C PRO A 152 -9.75 25.03 4.49
N GLY A 153 -10.10 23.89 3.89
CA GLY A 153 -9.97 23.62 2.46
C GLY A 153 -8.52 23.41 1.98
N SER A 154 -7.59 23.11 2.90
CA SER A 154 -6.18 22.88 2.57
C SER A 154 -5.86 21.39 2.41
N ASN A 155 -4.81 21.09 1.64
CA ASN A 155 -4.25 19.73 1.54
C ASN A 155 -3.88 19.11 2.90
N ALA A 156 -3.59 19.93 3.92
CA ALA A 156 -3.30 19.44 5.26
C ALA A 156 -4.58 18.96 5.96
N GLU A 157 -5.71 19.65 5.78
CA GLU A 157 -7.02 19.19 6.27
C GLU A 157 -7.43 17.89 5.58
N PHE A 158 -7.30 17.85 4.25
CA PHE A 158 -7.56 16.64 3.46
C PHE A 158 -6.77 15.44 3.98
N ALA A 159 -5.46 15.60 4.21
CA ALA A 159 -4.61 14.53 4.71
C ALA A 159 -5.07 14.02 6.08
N VAL A 160 -5.43 14.92 7.02
CA VAL A 160 -5.92 14.55 8.35
C VAL A 160 -7.26 13.80 8.26
N ARG A 161 -8.19 14.30 7.44
CA ARG A 161 -9.49 13.65 7.22
C ARG A 161 -9.35 12.27 6.56
N LEU A 162 -8.49 12.15 5.55
CA LEU A 162 -8.18 10.89 4.90
C LEU A 162 -7.57 9.90 5.91
N GLU A 163 -6.59 10.31 6.72
CA GLU A 163 -6.00 9.46 7.76
C GLU A 163 -7.06 8.96 8.76
N ALA A 164 -7.96 9.84 9.21
CA ALA A 164 -9.06 9.47 10.09
C ALA A 164 -10.00 8.45 9.44
N LEU A 165 -10.39 8.66 8.18
CA LEU A 165 -11.22 7.72 7.41
C LEU A 165 -10.53 6.35 7.27
N LEU A 166 -9.24 6.31 6.89
CA LEU A 166 -8.50 5.06 6.71
C LEU A 166 -8.39 4.30 8.03
N ASN A 167 -8.13 5.00 9.13
CA ASN A 167 -8.09 4.40 10.46
C ASN A 167 -9.46 3.79 10.85
N VAL A 168 -10.55 4.51 10.60
CA VAL A 168 -11.92 4.04 10.86
C VAL A 168 -12.28 2.83 10.00
N ALA A 169 -11.94 2.85 8.71
CA ALA A 169 -12.17 1.73 7.81
C ALA A 169 -11.45 0.46 8.29
N LEU A 170 -10.20 0.58 8.74
CA LEU A 170 -9.48 -0.54 9.36
C LEU A 170 -10.16 -1.01 10.66
N GLN A 171 -10.56 -0.09 11.54
CA GLN A 171 -11.22 -0.44 12.80
C GLN A 171 -12.52 -1.22 12.59
N VAL A 172 -13.30 -0.88 11.57
CA VAL A 172 -14.51 -1.62 11.21
C VAL A 172 -14.20 -3.09 10.88
N ALA A 173 -13.14 -3.33 10.10
CA ALA A 173 -12.72 -4.70 9.78
C ALA A 173 -12.13 -5.41 11.02
N GLU A 174 -11.32 -4.71 11.81
CA GLU A 174 -10.68 -5.24 13.02
C GLU A 174 -11.71 -5.67 14.07
N GLN A 175 -12.78 -4.90 14.24
CA GLN A 175 -13.90 -5.24 15.12
C GLN A 175 -14.57 -6.55 14.69
N TYR A 176 -14.81 -6.73 13.38
CA TYR A 176 -15.40 -7.96 12.86
C TYR A 176 -14.50 -9.18 13.11
N PHE A 177 -13.20 -9.07 12.82
CA PHE A 177 -12.23 -10.16 13.02
C PHE A 177 -11.72 -10.28 14.47
N ASN A 178 -12.23 -9.46 15.39
CA ASN A 178 -11.79 -9.39 16.79
C ASN A 178 -10.26 -9.20 16.94
N LEU A 179 -9.70 -8.29 16.13
CA LEU A 179 -8.29 -7.93 16.15
C LEU A 179 -8.06 -6.61 16.88
N GLN A 180 -6.90 -6.49 17.52
CA GLN A 180 -6.48 -5.25 18.16
C GLN A 180 -5.74 -4.34 17.16
N PRO A 181 -6.08 -3.05 17.08
CA PRO A 181 -5.40 -2.08 16.22
C PRO A 181 -3.97 -1.84 16.72
N LYS A 182 -3.00 -2.57 16.16
CA LYS A 182 -1.61 -2.51 16.62
C LYS A 182 -0.62 -2.55 15.45
N GLY A 183 0.28 -1.57 15.46
CA GLY A 183 1.34 -1.42 14.46
C GLY A 183 1.03 -0.30 13.47
N SER A 184 1.80 -0.26 12.38
CA SER A 184 1.55 0.63 11.25
C SER A 184 0.26 0.25 10.51
N VAL A 185 -0.19 1.11 9.58
CA VAL A 185 -1.32 0.82 8.68
C VAL A 185 -1.07 -0.48 7.90
N ILE A 186 0.15 -0.68 7.39
CA ILE A 186 0.54 -1.90 6.65
C ILE A 186 0.47 -3.13 7.55
N ASP A 187 0.98 -3.05 8.79
CA ASP A 187 0.89 -4.15 9.76
C ASP A 187 -0.56 -4.57 10.04
N ARG A 188 -1.46 -3.57 10.16
CA ARG A 188 -2.89 -3.79 10.40
C ARG A 188 -3.55 -4.44 9.18
N CYS A 189 -3.28 -3.94 7.97
CA CYS A 189 -3.79 -4.54 6.72
C CYS A 189 -3.42 -6.02 6.60
N ARG A 190 -2.15 -6.37 6.87
CA ARG A 190 -1.69 -7.76 6.78
C ARG A 190 -2.30 -8.69 7.82
N LYS A 191 -2.47 -8.21 9.05
CA LYS A 191 -3.16 -9.01 10.09
C LYS A 191 -4.61 -9.28 9.70
N LEU A 192 -5.28 -8.28 9.15
CA LEU A 192 -6.63 -8.41 8.61
C LEU A 192 -6.67 -9.37 7.42
N GLU A 193 -5.72 -9.27 6.50
CA GLU A 193 -5.62 -10.18 5.35
C GLU A 193 -5.47 -11.63 5.81
N GLN A 194 -4.54 -11.89 6.73
CA GLN A 194 -4.35 -13.21 7.30
C GLN A 194 -5.62 -13.70 8.01
N ALA A 195 -6.26 -12.85 8.83
CA ALA A 195 -7.50 -13.24 9.52
C ALA A 195 -8.63 -13.55 8.52
N GLY A 196 -8.72 -12.78 7.43
CA GLY A 196 -9.64 -13.07 6.33
C GLY A 196 -9.37 -14.44 5.69
N TRP A 197 -8.10 -14.75 5.41
CA TRP A 197 -7.72 -16.07 4.88
C TRP A 197 -8.01 -17.21 5.86
N ASP A 198 -7.75 -17.03 7.14
CA ASP A 198 -8.03 -18.03 8.17
C ASP A 198 -9.54 -18.37 8.21
N TYR A 199 -10.41 -17.37 8.00
CA TYR A 199 -11.85 -17.55 7.97
C TYR A 199 -12.36 -18.18 6.66
N VAL A 200 -11.65 -17.98 5.54
CA VAL A 200 -12.03 -18.50 4.23
C VAL A 200 -11.51 -19.90 3.98
N PHE A 201 -10.23 -20.16 4.25
CA PHE A 201 -9.56 -21.43 3.94
C PHE A 201 -9.65 -22.47 5.06
N ARG A 202 -10.14 -22.08 6.25
CA ARG A 202 -10.57 -22.95 7.37
C ARG A 202 -9.68 -24.17 7.62
N GLU A 203 -8.36 -23.94 7.73
CA GLU A 203 -7.38 -24.98 8.06
C GLU A 203 -7.62 -25.62 9.44
N ASP A 204 -8.41 -24.95 10.30
CA ASP A 204 -8.86 -25.46 11.60
C ASP A 204 -9.91 -26.58 11.50
N LEU A 205 -10.52 -26.78 10.33
CA LEU A 205 -11.58 -27.76 10.11
C LEU A 205 -11.13 -28.94 9.23
N HIS A 206 -11.65 -30.13 9.54
CA HIS A 206 -11.58 -31.28 8.65
C HIS A 206 -12.76 -31.27 7.67
N LEU A 207 -12.65 -30.50 6.59
CA LEU A 207 -13.76 -30.26 5.65
C LEU A 207 -14.37 -31.54 5.07
N GLU A 208 -13.58 -32.60 4.92
CA GLU A 208 -14.02 -33.89 4.37
C GLU A 208 -14.96 -34.67 5.30
N THR A 209 -14.92 -34.41 6.61
CA THR A 209 -15.70 -35.15 7.62
C THR A 209 -16.84 -34.32 8.21
N LEU A 210 -17.00 -33.06 7.78
CA LEU A 210 -18.08 -32.20 8.24
C LEU A 210 -19.45 -32.70 7.77
N SER A 211 -20.43 -32.59 8.67
CA SER A 211 -21.83 -32.75 8.28
C SER A 211 -22.24 -31.65 7.30
N PRO A 212 -23.30 -31.85 6.48
CA PRO A 212 -23.80 -30.83 5.58
C PRO A 212 -24.14 -29.50 6.28
N LEU A 213 -24.67 -29.56 7.51
CA LEU A 213 -24.93 -28.36 8.31
C LEU A 213 -23.64 -27.64 8.73
N GLY A 214 -22.65 -28.39 9.22
CA GLY A 214 -21.36 -27.81 9.64
C GLY A 214 -20.62 -27.15 8.48
N ARG A 215 -20.65 -27.77 7.30
CA ARG A 215 -20.12 -27.19 6.07
C ARG A 215 -20.87 -25.92 5.67
N GLY A 216 -22.21 -25.94 5.69
CA GLY A 216 -23.01 -24.75 5.39
C GLY A 216 -22.72 -23.57 6.33
N LEU A 217 -22.50 -23.83 7.62
CA LEU A 217 -22.08 -22.77 8.56
C LEU A 217 -20.67 -22.25 8.29
N ALA A 218 -19.73 -23.12 7.91
CA ALA A 218 -18.38 -22.71 7.52
C ALA A 218 -18.41 -21.83 6.26
N ASP A 219 -19.22 -22.20 5.27
CA ASP A 219 -19.41 -21.43 4.04
C ASP A 219 -19.96 -20.04 4.34
N ARG A 220 -20.94 -19.91 5.27
CA ARG A 220 -21.47 -18.60 5.70
C ARG A 220 -20.41 -17.71 6.33
N VAL A 221 -19.56 -18.27 7.19
CA VAL A 221 -18.44 -17.51 7.80
C VAL A 221 -17.46 -17.04 6.73
N ALA A 222 -17.13 -17.90 5.76
CA ALA A 222 -16.24 -17.53 4.66
C ALA A 222 -16.85 -16.43 3.77
N GLU A 223 -18.14 -16.51 3.45
CA GLU A 223 -18.87 -15.47 2.71
C GLU A 223 -18.80 -14.12 3.44
N GLU A 224 -19.16 -14.10 4.72
CA GLU A 224 -19.12 -12.86 5.51
C GLU A 224 -17.72 -12.28 5.63
N ALA A 225 -16.71 -13.11 5.89
CA ALA A 225 -15.32 -12.68 5.97
C ALA A 225 -14.83 -12.07 4.65
N ASN A 226 -15.17 -12.73 3.52
CA ASN A 226 -14.83 -12.24 2.18
C ASN A 226 -15.53 -10.90 1.88
N PHE A 227 -16.76 -10.70 2.35
CA PHE A 227 -17.41 -9.40 2.24
C PHE A 227 -16.77 -8.35 3.16
N ARG A 228 -16.32 -8.70 4.37
CA ARG A 228 -15.80 -7.74 5.35
C ARG A 228 -14.39 -7.25 5.05
N ILE A 229 -13.59 -8.03 4.32
CA ILE A 229 -12.20 -7.66 4.01
C ILE A 229 -12.08 -6.44 3.08
N TRP A 230 -13.15 -6.06 2.36
CA TRP A 230 -13.14 -4.94 1.43
C TRP A 230 -12.73 -3.61 2.08
N HIS A 231 -13.07 -3.40 3.36
CA HIS A 231 -12.69 -2.22 4.13
C HIS A 231 -11.17 -2.05 4.19
N MET A 232 -10.46 -3.16 4.39
CA MET A 232 -9.00 -3.19 4.38
C MET A 232 -8.46 -2.98 2.96
N ARG A 233 -9.06 -3.62 1.94
CA ARG A 233 -8.66 -3.45 0.52
C ARG A 233 -8.84 -2.02 0.01
N LEU A 234 -9.82 -1.30 0.54
CA LEU A 234 -9.98 0.14 0.32
C LEU A 234 -8.77 0.89 0.88
N VAL A 235 -8.41 0.61 2.13
CA VAL A 235 -7.29 1.28 2.81
C VAL A 235 -5.97 1.04 2.10
N GLU A 236 -5.69 -0.19 1.68
CA GLU A 236 -4.50 -0.55 0.88
C GLU A 236 -4.31 0.34 -0.35
N SER A 237 -5.42 0.80 -0.96
CA SER A 237 -5.36 1.62 -2.18
C SER A 237 -4.96 3.07 -1.89
N PHE A 238 -5.01 3.52 -0.63
CA PHE A 238 -4.76 4.90 -0.23
C PHE A 238 -3.62 5.08 0.77
N VAL A 239 -2.96 4.02 1.23
CA VAL A 239 -1.88 4.10 2.24
C VAL A 239 -0.81 5.12 1.89
N ALA A 240 -0.53 5.32 0.61
CA ALA A 240 0.51 6.24 0.14
C ALA A 240 0.00 7.63 -0.27
N VAL A 241 -1.33 7.89 -0.24
CA VAL A 241 -1.92 9.14 -0.73
C VAL A 241 -1.82 10.21 0.35
N THR A 242 -1.05 11.27 0.07
CA THR A 242 -0.74 12.34 1.03
C THR A 242 -1.44 13.68 0.74
N GLY A 243 -2.22 13.76 -0.36
CA GLY A 243 -2.81 15.01 -0.87
C GLY A 243 -1.82 15.98 -1.52
N LYS A 244 -0.51 15.84 -1.26
CA LYS A 244 0.54 16.72 -1.77
C LYS A 244 1.35 16.14 -2.93
N TYR A 245 1.25 14.83 -3.16
CA TYR A 245 2.04 14.12 -4.16
C TYR A 245 2.03 14.78 -5.55
N VAL A 246 0.85 15.05 -6.12
CA VAL A 246 0.75 15.72 -7.43
C VAL A 246 1.18 17.19 -7.36
N LEU A 247 0.87 17.89 -6.27
CA LEU A 247 1.17 19.31 -6.09
C LEU A 247 2.68 19.60 -6.07
N GLU A 248 3.46 18.74 -5.42
CA GLU A 248 4.92 18.90 -5.29
C GLU A 248 5.64 18.84 -6.66
N LYS A 249 5.14 18.02 -7.59
CA LYS A 249 5.68 17.87 -8.93
C LYS A 249 4.55 17.47 -9.89
N PRO A 250 3.85 18.42 -10.53
CA PRO A 250 2.69 18.13 -11.35
C PRO A 250 3.10 17.55 -12.72
N SER A 251 3.51 16.29 -12.73
CA SER A 251 3.85 15.53 -13.93
C SER A 251 2.70 14.61 -14.36
N ALA A 252 2.70 14.25 -15.65
CA ALA A 252 1.75 13.29 -16.21
C ALA A 252 1.74 11.95 -15.47
N GLU A 253 2.90 11.50 -14.98
CA GLU A 253 3.07 10.29 -14.18
C GLU A 253 2.31 10.40 -12.85
N ARG A 254 2.56 11.46 -12.06
CA ARG A 254 1.90 11.64 -10.76
C ARG A 254 0.39 11.79 -10.91
N PHE A 255 -0.06 12.53 -11.93
CA PHE A 255 -1.48 12.62 -12.27
C PHE A 255 -2.09 11.26 -12.59
N ALA A 256 -1.42 10.46 -13.42
CA ALA A 256 -1.90 9.14 -13.79
C ALA A 256 -1.97 8.17 -12.61
N GLU A 257 -0.93 8.15 -11.76
CA GLU A 257 -0.89 7.29 -10.59
C GLU A 257 -2.04 7.61 -9.63
N THR A 258 -2.21 8.88 -9.26
CA THR A 258 -3.29 9.30 -8.36
C THR A 258 -4.69 9.09 -8.97
N THR A 259 -4.89 9.42 -10.25
CA THR A 259 -6.19 9.24 -10.92
C THR A 259 -6.55 7.76 -11.04
N LEU A 260 -5.57 6.91 -11.34
CA LEU A 260 -5.82 5.48 -11.45
C LEU A 260 -6.07 4.82 -10.08
N LEU A 261 -5.46 5.32 -8.99
CA LEU A 261 -5.81 4.87 -7.63
C LEU A 261 -7.27 5.19 -7.29
N MET A 262 -7.76 6.39 -7.65
CA MET A 262 -9.17 6.74 -7.50
C MET A 262 -10.08 5.84 -8.35
N TRP A 263 -9.68 5.55 -9.58
CA TRP A 263 -10.42 4.63 -10.44
C TRP A 263 -10.49 3.22 -9.84
N ASP A 264 -9.39 2.71 -9.28
CA ASP A 264 -9.35 1.38 -8.65
C ASP A 264 -10.35 1.30 -7.50
N VAL A 265 -10.44 2.36 -6.69
CA VAL A 265 -11.35 2.47 -5.54
C VAL A 265 -12.80 2.53 -5.98
N ILE A 266 -13.14 3.45 -6.89
CA ILE A 266 -14.51 3.59 -7.42
C ILE A 266 -14.96 2.27 -8.05
N THR A 267 -14.08 1.63 -8.82
CA THR A 267 -14.36 0.33 -9.44
C THR A 267 -14.63 -0.76 -8.40
N LYS A 268 -13.82 -0.85 -7.34
CA LYS A 268 -14.03 -1.81 -6.23
C LYS A 268 -15.35 -1.56 -5.51
N ILE A 269 -15.69 -0.30 -5.19
CA ILE A 269 -16.94 0.07 -4.52
C ILE A 269 -18.15 -0.35 -5.37
N LYS A 270 -18.07 -0.20 -6.69
CA LYS A 270 -19.11 -0.62 -7.64
C LYS A 270 -19.17 -2.13 -7.87
N GLY A 271 -18.33 -2.92 -7.22
CA GLY A 271 -18.23 -4.37 -7.43
C GLY A 271 -17.58 -4.77 -8.76
N GLY A 272 -16.88 -3.85 -9.42
CA GLY A 272 -16.14 -4.10 -10.65
C GLY A 272 -14.77 -4.74 -10.43
N ASN A 273 -14.09 -5.10 -11.52
CA ASN A 273 -12.77 -5.72 -11.47
C ASN A 273 -11.65 -4.68 -11.69
N ALA A 274 -10.94 -4.34 -10.60
CA ALA A 274 -9.80 -3.41 -10.64
C ALA A 274 -8.59 -3.93 -11.45
N LEU A 275 -8.54 -5.22 -11.81
CA LEU A 275 -7.48 -5.75 -12.68
C LEU A 275 -7.58 -5.22 -14.12
N ASN A 276 -8.76 -4.74 -14.54
CA ASN A 276 -9.00 -4.19 -15.86
C ASN A 276 -8.68 -2.69 -15.93
N ARG A 277 -7.50 -2.32 -15.43
CA ARG A 277 -7.08 -0.93 -15.27
C ARG A 277 -7.05 -0.17 -16.62
N PRO A 278 -7.56 1.07 -16.68
CA PRO A 278 -7.53 1.87 -17.90
C PRO A 278 -6.10 2.07 -18.43
N LYS A 279 -5.90 1.85 -19.73
CA LYS A 279 -4.62 2.10 -20.39
C LYS A 279 -4.56 3.54 -20.88
N LEU A 280 -3.84 4.39 -20.15
CA LEU A 280 -3.73 5.82 -20.47
C LEU A 280 -2.77 6.09 -21.64
N GLY A 281 -1.76 5.24 -21.83
CA GLY A 281 -0.76 5.40 -22.87
C GLY A 281 0.30 4.32 -22.83
N LYS A 282 1.26 4.36 -23.76
CA LYS A 282 2.41 3.46 -23.75
C LYS A 282 3.39 3.90 -22.66
N GLN A 283 3.83 2.97 -21.83
CA GLN A 283 4.83 3.19 -20.81
C GLN A 283 6.16 2.50 -21.18
N CYS A 284 7.26 3.10 -20.76
CA CYS A 284 8.59 2.52 -20.79
C CYS A 284 9.02 2.23 -19.34
N GLY A 285 9.52 1.01 -19.10
CA GLY A 285 10.10 0.63 -17.81
C GLY A 285 11.60 0.93 -17.79
N TYR A 286 12.03 1.64 -16.76
CA TYR A 286 13.42 1.96 -16.46
C TYR A 286 13.84 1.13 -15.26
N VAL A 287 14.92 0.36 -15.41
CA VAL A 287 15.48 -0.47 -14.35
C VAL A 287 16.85 0.08 -13.99
N THR A 288 17.04 0.40 -12.71
CA THR A 288 18.29 0.91 -12.15
C THR A 288 18.86 -0.15 -11.22
N ILE A 289 20.12 -0.54 -11.43
CA ILE A 289 20.83 -1.51 -10.58
C ILE A 289 21.74 -0.74 -9.64
N GLY A 290 21.54 -0.93 -8.34
CA GLY A 290 22.34 -0.30 -7.29
C GLY A 290 23.67 -0.97 -7.02
N GLN A 291 24.46 -0.32 -6.16
CA GLN A 291 25.66 -0.92 -5.61
C GLN A 291 25.28 -2.03 -4.61
N PRO A 292 25.91 -3.21 -4.70
CA PRO A 292 25.67 -4.29 -3.74
C PRO A 292 26.02 -3.87 -2.31
N ILE A 293 25.12 -4.16 -1.37
CA ILE A 293 25.31 -3.95 0.06
C ILE A 293 25.72 -5.28 0.69
N SER A 294 26.90 -5.34 1.29
CA SER A 294 27.41 -6.55 1.93
C SER A 294 26.77 -6.77 3.30
N VAL A 295 26.10 -7.91 3.47
CA VAL A 295 25.56 -8.34 4.77
C VAL A 295 26.65 -9.03 5.59
N SER A 296 27.52 -9.80 4.93
CA SER A 296 28.64 -10.50 5.56
C SER A 296 29.58 -9.56 6.32
N ASP A 297 29.84 -8.36 5.79
CA ASP A 297 30.74 -7.40 6.46
C ASP A 297 30.14 -6.82 7.75
N ARG A 298 28.83 -7.04 8.01
CA ARG A 298 28.13 -6.62 9.23
C ARG A 298 27.93 -7.76 10.25
N TRP A 299 28.47 -8.94 9.97
CA TRP A 299 28.26 -10.15 10.78
C TRP A 299 28.73 -10.00 12.23
N ASP A 300 29.94 -9.46 12.43
CA ASP A 300 30.54 -9.33 13.76
C ASP A 300 29.68 -8.46 14.68
N THR A 301 29.11 -7.37 14.14
CA THR A 301 28.17 -6.53 14.87
C THR A 301 26.88 -7.28 15.18
N TYR A 302 26.32 -7.99 14.19
CA TYR A 302 25.07 -8.72 14.36
C TYR A 302 25.15 -9.84 15.41
N HIS A 303 26.23 -10.63 15.40
CA HIS A 303 26.40 -11.78 16.29
C HIS A 303 26.86 -11.40 17.71
N SER A 304 27.37 -10.17 17.91
CA SER A 304 27.94 -9.76 19.19
C SER A 304 26.97 -9.87 20.39
N ASN A 305 25.75 -9.35 20.25
CA ASN A 305 24.69 -9.47 21.25
C ASN A 305 23.31 -9.13 20.65
N ARG A 306 22.24 -9.45 21.40
CA ARG A 306 20.86 -9.26 20.92
C ARG A 306 20.49 -7.82 20.56
N ARG A 307 21.02 -6.83 21.28
CA ARG A 307 20.73 -5.41 21.01
C ARG A 307 21.44 -4.96 19.74
N ALA A 308 22.72 -5.31 19.60
CA ALA A 308 23.52 -5.04 18.41
C ALA A 308 22.96 -5.75 17.17
N GLY A 309 22.47 -6.99 17.29
CA GLY A 309 21.79 -7.71 16.21
C GLY A 309 20.56 -6.97 15.69
N LYS A 310 19.69 -6.48 16.58
CA LYS A 310 18.53 -5.67 16.18
C LYS A 310 18.95 -4.37 15.50
N GLN A 311 20.00 -3.71 16.01
CA GLN A 311 20.51 -2.48 15.42
C GLN A 311 21.08 -2.74 14.02
N ALA A 312 21.89 -3.77 13.84
CA ALA A 312 22.45 -4.14 12.55
C ALA A 312 21.38 -4.43 11.47
N VAL A 313 20.27 -5.07 11.87
CA VAL A 313 19.10 -5.27 11.00
C VAL A 313 18.44 -3.93 10.64
N SER A 314 18.25 -3.04 11.63
CA SER A 314 17.67 -1.70 11.41
C SER A 314 18.55 -0.86 10.47
N ASP A 315 19.86 -0.84 10.71
CA ASP A 315 20.82 -0.07 9.91
C ASP A 315 20.87 -0.58 8.48
N LEU A 316 20.92 -1.89 8.28
CA LEU A 316 20.89 -2.50 6.94
C LEU A 316 19.58 -2.19 6.21
N THR A 317 18.45 -2.19 6.92
CA THR A 317 17.14 -1.83 6.34
C THR A 317 17.11 -0.36 5.93
N GLN A 318 17.64 0.54 6.77
CA GLN A 318 17.72 1.97 6.47
C GLN A 318 18.69 2.27 5.31
N ASP A 319 19.81 1.57 5.23
CA ASP A 319 20.75 1.71 4.11
C ASP A 319 20.11 1.24 2.80
N LEU A 320 19.32 0.15 2.84
CA LEU A 320 18.56 -0.34 1.69
C LEU A 320 17.47 0.67 1.28
N GLN A 321 16.71 1.23 2.23
CA GLN A 321 15.73 2.29 1.99
C GLN A 321 16.40 3.47 1.26
N THR A 322 17.50 3.98 1.83
CA THR A 322 18.25 5.11 1.26
C THR A 322 18.78 4.79 -0.13
N ALA A 323 19.24 3.56 -0.37
CA ALA A 323 19.72 3.13 -1.67
C ALA A 323 18.60 3.11 -2.72
N LEU A 324 17.41 2.62 -2.39
CA LEU A 324 16.25 2.62 -3.28
C LEU A 324 15.73 4.03 -3.55
N GLU A 325 15.64 4.87 -2.53
CA GLU A 325 15.20 6.27 -2.67
C GLU A 325 16.12 7.08 -3.60
N ARG A 326 17.44 6.84 -3.52
CA ARG A 326 18.43 7.48 -4.42
C ARG A 326 18.29 7.04 -5.88
N MET A 327 17.56 5.97 -6.17
CA MET A 327 17.31 5.51 -7.54
C MET A 327 16.09 6.17 -8.17
N ILE A 328 15.34 7.00 -7.44
CA ILE A 328 14.24 7.80 -7.98
C ILE A 328 14.84 9.02 -8.68
N PHE A 329 14.49 9.22 -9.95
CA PHE A 329 14.88 10.38 -10.76
C PHE A 329 13.71 10.99 -11.54
#